data_AF-A0A936MTW9-F1
#
_entry.id   AF-A0A936MTW9-F1
#
_cell.length_a   1.000
_cell.length_b   1.000
_cell.length_c   1.000
_cell.angle_alpha   90.00
_cell.angle_beta   90.00
_cell.angle_gamma   90.00
#
_symmetry.space_group_name_H-M   'P 1'
#
loop_
_entity.id
_entity.type
_entity.pdbx_description
1 polymer ?
#
loop_
_entity_poly.entity_id
_entity_poly.type
_entity_poly.pdbx_seq_one_letter_code
_entity_poly.pdbx_strand_id
1 'polypeptide(L)'
;MKRIGYLGDIHAEDTRLEWALRELEKQKVDIIVSVGDIVDGPGDIERTVSLLREHDVSGVRGNHERWFFAGEMRDLPHAHERARVSAAAQEWLSALPLMIELPTISGKLLVCHGLGSDDMASIMPWDDVSLVRYNVGFRSLCRTSKARFVLNGHSHRRMVRAVEDRVVINAGTLCRDHDPSFGLIDFQAENVHVWAFEPDLSYHEVPPVPLDEPSPVTRRTK
;
A
#
# COMPACT_ATOMS: atom_id res chain seq x y z
N MET A 1 10.15 -10.99 -11.21
CA MET A 1 10.51 -9.58 -10.93
C MET A 1 11.59 -9.53 -9.86
N LYS A 2 12.47 -8.53 -9.94
CA LYS A 2 13.57 -8.23 -9.03
C LYS A 2 13.28 -7.01 -8.15
N ARG A 3 12.67 -5.96 -8.72
CA ARG A 3 12.43 -4.69 -8.04
C ARG A 3 10.98 -4.27 -8.28
N ILE A 4 10.21 -4.09 -7.20
CA ILE A 4 8.80 -3.71 -7.28
C ILE A 4 8.61 -2.41 -6.52
N GLY A 5 8.16 -1.36 -7.22
CA GLY A 5 7.75 -0.11 -6.58
C GLY A 5 6.36 -0.25 -5.97
N TYR A 6 6.11 0.40 -4.84
CA TYR A 6 4.81 0.35 -4.19
C TYR A 6 4.33 1.72 -3.70
N LEU A 7 3.02 1.84 -3.65
CA LEU A 7 2.28 2.99 -3.14
C LEU A 7 1.28 2.51 -2.09
N GLY A 8 1.31 3.14 -0.92
CA GLY A 8 0.42 2.89 0.20
C GLY A 8 -0.72 3.91 0.25
N ASP A 9 -1.93 3.47 0.61
CA ASP A 9 -3.11 4.27 1.00
C ASP A 9 -3.06 5.73 0.44
N ILE A 10 -3.43 5.88 -0.83
CA ILE A 10 -3.14 7.07 -1.64
C ILE A 10 -4.01 8.27 -1.26
N HIS A 11 -5.28 8.05 -0.90
CA HIS A 11 -6.24 9.06 -0.47
C HIS A 11 -6.28 10.32 -1.36
N ALA A 12 -6.35 10.10 -2.67
CA ALA A 12 -6.37 11.14 -3.69
C ALA A 12 -5.25 12.19 -3.58
N GLU A 13 -4.11 11.89 -2.93
CA GLU A 13 -2.96 12.79 -2.78
C GLU A 13 -2.16 12.91 -4.09
N ASP A 14 -2.82 13.35 -5.16
CA ASP A 14 -2.36 13.43 -6.54
C ASP A 14 -0.97 14.06 -6.69
N THR A 15 -0.67 15.09 -5.90
CA THR A 15 0.62 15.78 -5.96
C THR A 15 1.75 14.94 -5.38
N ARG A 16 1.55 14.25 -4.23
CA ARG A 16 2.56 13.32 -3.69
C ARG A 16 2.69 12.08 -4.57
N LEU A 17 1.57 11.61 -5.11
CA LEU A 17 1.56 10.50 -6.05
C LEU A 17 2.43 10.80 -7.28
N GLU A 18 2.29 11.98 -7.89
CA GLU A 18 3.12 12.37 -9.04
C GLU A 18 4.62 12.33 -8.71
N TRP A 19 5.03 12.85 -7.55
CA TRP A 19 6.43 12.78 -7.11
C TRP A 19 6.91 11.35 -6.88
N ALA A 20 6.10 10.53 -6.22
CA ALA A 20 6.40 9.13 -5.95
C ALA A 20 6.56 8.32 -7.24
N LEU A 21 5.65 8.49 -8.21
CA LEU A 21 5.71 7.81 -9.51
C LEU A 21 6.98 8.17 -10.27
N ARG A 22 7.30 9.46 -10.38
CA ARG A 22 8.53 9.93 -11.05
C ARG A 22 9.79 9.38 -10.39
N GLU A 23 9.80 9.27 -9.07
CA GLU A 23 10.95 8.69 -8.37
C GLU A 23 11.05 7.18 -8.65
N LEU A 24 9.96 6.43 -8.53
CA LEU A 24 9.94 4.99 -8.80
C LEU A 24 10.35 4.64 -10.25
N GLU A 25 10.00 5.47 -11.22
CA GLU A 25 10.47 5.34 -12.60
C GLU A 25 11.99 5.50 -12.73
N LYS A 26 12.59 6.49 -12.06
CA LYS A 26 14.05 6.66 -12.04
C LYS A 26 14.75 5.44 -11.44
N GLN A 27 14.11 4.81 -10.46
CA GLN A 27 14.60 3.59 -9.84
C GLN A 27 14.54 2.37 -10.76
N LYS A 28 13.91 2.46 -11.95
CA LYS A 28 13.82 1.35 -12.93
C LYS A 28 13.27 0.07 -12.31
N VAL A 29 12.18 0.20 -11.57
CA VAL A 29 11.42 -0.96 -11.04
C VAL A 29 10.78 -1.73 -12.20
N ASP A 30 10.55 -3.03 -12.00
CA ASP A 30 9.90 -3.88 -13.01
C ASP A 30 8.40 -3.56 -13.16
N ILE A 31 7.78 -3.09 -12.07
CA ILE A 31 6.36 -2.73 -11.98
C ILE A 31 6.14 -1.81 -10.77
N ILE A 32 5.10 -0.98 -10.82
CA ILE A 32 4.60 -0.21 -9.69
C ILE A 32 3.23 -0.76 -9.28
N VAL A 33 3.03 -1.00 -7.98
CA VAL A 33 1.76 -1.47 -7.44
C VAL A 33 1.17 -0.50 -6.41
N SER A 34 -0.15 -0.47 -6.29
CA SER A 34 -0.87 0.23 -5.22
C SER A 34 -1.63 -0.76 -4.36
N VAL A 35 -1.59 -0.57 -3.03
CA VAL A 35 -2.32 -1.39 -2.06
C VAL A 35 -3.77 -0.92 -1.84
N GLY A 36 -4.26 0.03 -2.62
CA GLY A 36 -5.65 0.53 -2.54
C GLY A 36 -5.78 1.82 -1.74
N ASP A 37 -7.03 2.10 -1.33
CA ASP A 37 -7.45 3.35 -0.69
C ASP A 37 -7.00 4.57 -1.50
N ILE A 38 -7.42 4.57 -2.76
CA ILE A 38 -7.13 5.57 -3.78
C ILE A 38 -8.10 6.74 -3.67
N VAL A 39 -9.35 6.44 -3.32
CA VAL A 39 -10.41 7.42 -3.10
C VAL A 39 -10.37 8.00 -1.68
N ASP A 40 -11.29 8.92 -1.40
CA ASP A 40 -11.52 9.55 -0.09
C ASP A 40 -10.28 10.21 0.52
N GLY A 41 -10.01 11.44 0.13
CA GLY A 41 -8.93 12.25 0.67
C GLY A 41 -8.89 13.65 0.07
N PRO A 42 -7.96 14.50 0.50
CA PRO A 42 -8.08 15.95 0.31
C PRO A 42 -7.66 16.46 -1.08
N GLY A 43 -7.07 15.62 -1.93
CA GLY A 43 -6.59 16.02 -3.26
C GLY A 43 -7.56 15.70 -4.40
N ASP A 44 -7.04 15.57 -5.61
CA ASP A 44 -7.82 15.39 -6.83
C ASP A 44 -7.89 13.92 -7.26
N ILE A 45 -9.06 13.31 -7.15
CA ILE A 45 -9.28 11.91 -7.54
C ILE A 45 -9.20 11.66 -9.06
N GLU A 46 -9.61 12.62 -9.89
CA GLU A 46 -9.54 12.48 -11.35
C GLU A 46 -8.09 12.48 -11.81
N ARG A 47 -7.30 13.41 -11.26
CA ARG A 47 -5.86 13.48 -11.51
C ARG A 47 -5.16 12.24 -10.97
N THR A 48 -5.54 11.79 -9.77
CA THR A 48 -5.01 10.56 -9.15
C THR A 48 -5.19 9.36 -10.07
N VAL A 49 -6.43 9.08 -10.53
CA VAL A 49 -6.68 7.96 -11.43
C VAL A 49 -5.98 8.13 -12.78
N SER A 50 -5.90 9.37 -13.29
CA SER A 50 -5.17 9.65 -14.53
C SER A 50 -3.67 9.31 -14.42
N LEU A 51 -3.03 9.72 -13.32
CA LEU A 51 -1.62 9.41 -13.04
C LEU A 51 -1.40 7.89 -12.91
N LEU A 52 -2.26 7.19 -12.17
CA LEU A 52 -2.14 5.73 -12.00
C LEU A 52 -2.26 4.99 -13.35
N ARG A 53 -3.10 5.48 -14.25
CA ARG A 53 -3.24 4.93 -15.62
C ARG A 53 -2.06 5.27 -16.51
N GLU A 54 -1.58 6.51 -16.49
CA GLU A 54 -0.45 6.97 -17.30
C GLU A 54 0.83 6.19 -16.98
N HIS A 55 1.04 5.90 -15.70
CA HIS A 55 2.21 5.19 -15.20
C HIS A 55 2.02 3.66 -15.08
N ASP A 56 0.96 3.10 -15.67
CA ASP A 56 0.65 1.65 -15.68
C ASP A 56 0.68 0.98 -14.29
N VAL A 57 0.13 1.66 -13.28
CA VAL A 57 0.14 1.17 -11.91
C VAL A 57 -0.89 0.05 -11.74
N SER A 58 -0.42 -1.09 -11.26
CA SER A 58 -1.28 -2.22 -10.90
C SER A 58 -1.81 -2.09 -9.47
N GLY A 59 -3.06 -1.70 -9.30
CA GLY A 59 -3.69 -1.52 -7.99
C GLY A 59 -4.50 -2.72 -7.51
N VAL A 60 -4.70 -2.82 -6.20
CA VAL A 60 -5.77 -3.61 -5.58
C VAL A 60 -6.81 -2.68 -4.95
N ARG A 61 -7.99 -3.22 -4.68
CA ARG A 61 -9.08 -2.49 -4.03
C ARG A 61 -8.89 -2.44 -2.52
N GLY A 62 -8.99 -1.25 -1.93
CA GLY A 62 -9.05 -1.02 -0.50
C GLY A 62 -10.47 -0.90 0.06
N ASN A 63 -10.58 -0.66 1.37
CA ASN A 63 -11.89 -0.50 2.00
C ASN A 63 -12.56 0.80 1.56
N HIS A 64 -11.81 1.87 1.27
CA HIS A 64 -12.38 3.12 0.81
C HIS A 64 -13.01 3.00 -0.58
N GLU A 65 -12.45 2.19 -1.49
CA GLU A 65 -13.13 1.87 -2.75
C GLU A 65 -14.44 1.10 -2.50
N ARG A 66 -14.43 0.12 -1.60
CA ARG A 66 -15.65 -0.63 -1.24
C ARG A 66 -16.71 0.31 -0.68
N TRP A 67 -16.34 1.20 0.25
CA TRP A 67 -17.24 2.20 0.83
C TRP A 67 -17.77 3.20 -0.19
N PHE A 68 -16.90 3.69 -1.08
CA PHE A 68 -17.26 4.61 -2.16
C PHE A 68 -18.32 4.03 -3.09
N PHE A 69 -18.20 2.75 -3.48
CA PHE A 69 -19.19 2.11 -4.34
C PHE A 69 -20.48 1.71 -3.59
N ALA A 70 -20.38 1.34 -2.32
CA ALA A 70 -21.51 0.94 -1.48
C ALA A 70 -22.29 2.14 -0.91
N GLY A 71 -21.72 3.35 -0.93
CA GLY A 71 -22.29 4.51 -0.25
C GLY A 71 -22.16 4.44 1.27
N GLU A 72 -21.17 3.71 1.78
CA GLU A 72 -20.89 3.56 3.21
C GLU A 72 -19.89 4.60 3.69
N MET A 73 -19.91 4.98 4.97
CA MET A 73 -18.92 5.88 5.57
C MET A 73 -18.73 7.22 4.81
N ARG A 74 -19.81 7.74 4.20
CA ARG A 74 -19.78 8.99 3.41
C ARG A 74 -19.80 10.27 4.25
N ASP A 75 -19.94 10.12 5.56
CA ASP A 75 -19.83 11.18 6.56
C ASP A 75 -18.39 11.40 7.05
N LEU A 76 -17.44 10.55 6.63
CA LEU A 76 -16.02 10.73 6.92
C LEU A 76 -15.46 12.01 6.25
N PRO A 77 -14.46 12.65 6.87
CA PRO A 77 -13.74 13.75 6.24
C PRO A 77 -13.21 13.38 4.86
N HIS A 78 -13.36 14.29 3.90
CA HIS A 78 -12.87 14.12 2.52
C HIS A 78 -13.43 12.92 1.76
N ALA A 79 -14.55 12.33 2.21
CA ALA A 79 -15.25 11.32 1.44
C ALA A 79 -15.68 11.90 0.08
N HIS A 80 -15.28 11.24 -1.00
CA HIS A 80 -15.63 11.68 -2.34
C HIS A 80 -17.09 11.34 -2.63
N GLU A 81 -17.83 12.31 -3.17
CA GLU A 81 -19.18 12.08 -3.68
C GLU A 81 -19.10 11.34 -5.02
N ARG A 82 -19.60 10.10 -5.07
CA ARG A 82 -19.58 9.29 -6.29
C ARG A 82 -20.16 9.98 -7.51
N ALA A 83 -21.21 10.79 -7.34
CA ALA A 83 -21.84 11.55 -8.42
C ALA A 83 -20.95 12.64 -9.03
N ARG A 84 -19.87 13.03 -8.35
CA ARG A 84 -18.90 14.03 -8.82
C ARG A 84 -17.64 13.43 -9.45
N VAL A 85 -17.44 12.12 -9.31
CA VAL A 85 -16.34 11.39 -9.95
C VAL A 85 -16.77 10.93 -11.34
N SER A 86 -15.92 11.12 -12.33
CA SER A 86 -16.19 10.79 -13.72
C SER A 86 -16.46 9.29 -13.90
N ALA A 87 -17.26 8.96 -14.92
CA ALA A 87 -17.56 7.56 -15.24
C ALA A 87 -16.29 6.75 -15.56
N ALA A 88 -15.31 7.38 -16.23
CA ALA A 88 -14.04 6.74 -16.57
C ALA A 88 -13.19 6.44 -15.33
N ALA A 89 -13.15 7.34 -14.35
CA ALA A 89 -12.46 7.10 -13.09
C ALA A 89 -13.17 6.01 -12.27
N GLN A 90 -14.50 6.06 -12.19
CA GLN A 90 -15.29 5.01 -11.53
C GLN A 90 -15.10 3.64 -12.18
N GLU A 91 -15.06 3.56 -13.52
CA GLU A 91 -14.83 2.31 -14.24
C GLU A 91 -13.47 1.70 -13.85
N TRP A 92 -12.41 2.51 -13.88
CA TRP A 92 -11.07 2.07 -13.49
C TRP A 92 -11.03 1.60 -12.04
N LEU A 93 -11.58 2.37 -11.10
CA LEU A 93 -11.64 2.01 -9.67
C LEU A 93 -12.45 0.72 -9.42
N SER A 94 -13.53 0.51 -10.18
CA SER A 94 -14.37 -0.68 -10.04
C SER A 94 -13.72 -1.96 -10.56
N ALA A 95 -12.73 -1.84 -11.45
CA ALA A 95 -12.00 -2.95 -12.03
C ALA A 95 -10.86 -3.47 -11.13
N LEU A 96 -10.54 -2.76 -10.04
CA LEU A 96 -9.48 -3.17 -9.12
C LEU A 96 -9.79 -4.53 -8.47
N PRO A 97 -8.89 -5.52 -8.60
CA PRO A 97 -9.06 -6.81 -7.94
C PRO A 97 -8.84 -6.68 -6.42
N LEU A 98 -9.33 -7.64 -5.66
CA LEU A 98 -9.05 -7.71 -4.22
C LEU A 98 -7.56 -7.99 -3.92
N MET A 99 -6.91 -8.78 -4.78
CA MET A 99 -5.56 -9.26 -4.58
C MET A 99 -4.85 -9.46 -5.93
N ILE A 100 -3.54 -9.29 -5.94
CA ILE A 100 -2.66 -9.62 -7.06
C ILE A 100 -1.52 -10.50 -6.54
N GLU A 101 -1.18 -11.58 -7.25
CA GLU A 101 0.04 -12.36 -6.97
C GLU A 101 1.09 -12.11 -8.04
N LEU A 102 2.29 -11.69 -7.63
CA LEU A 102 3.41 -11.39 -8.51
C LEU A 102 4.57 -12.38 -8.28
N PRO A 103 5.12 -13.02 -9.33
CA PRO A 103 6.30 -13.85 -9.21
C PRO A 103 7.57 -13.00 -9.07
N THR A 104 8.34 -13.24 -8.01
CA THR A 104 9.66 -12.61 -7.78
C THR A 104 10.77 -13.64 -7.84
N ILE A 105 12.02 -13.18 -7.87
CA ILE A 105 13.19 -14.08 -7.83
C ILE A 105 13.34 -14.81 -6.47
N SER A 106 12.65 -14.34 -5.42
CA SER A 106 12.81 -14.84 -4.04
C SER A 106 11.53 -15.47 -3.47
N GLY A 107 10.49 -15.64 -4.30
CA GLY A 107 9.18 -16.18 -3.92
C GLY A 107 8.03 -15.41 -4.58
N LYS A 108 6.78 -15.76 -4.27
CA LYS A 108 5.63 -14.94 -4.69
C LYS A 108 5.42 -13.78 -3.71
N LEU A 109 5.09 -12.62 -4.26
CA LEU A 109 4.55 -11.47 -3.53
C LEU A 109 3.03 -11.44 -3.71
N LEU A 110 2.29 -11.44 -2.61
CA LEU A 110 0.86 -11.13 -2.61
C LEU A 110 0.69 -9.63 -2.31
N VAL A 111 -0.05 -8.93 -3.16
CA VAL A 111 -0.50 -7.55 -2.92
C VAL A 111 -1.98 -7.60 -2.54
N CYS A 112 -2.34 -7.00 -1.42
CA CYS A 112 -3.70 -6.90 -0.90
C CYS A 112 -3.83 -5.64 -0.04
N HIS A 113 -5.04 -5.16 0.24
CA HIS A 113 -5.18 -3.95 1.06
C HIS A 113 -4.96 -4.21 2.57
N GLY A 114 -5.75 -5.11 3.17
CA GLY A 114 -5.61 -5.55 4.56
C GLY A 114 -4.76 -6.82 4.69
N LEU A 115 -5.37 -7.96 4.98
CA LEU A 115 -4.70 -9.27 4.99
C LEU A 115 -5.48 -10.30 4.16
N GLY A 116 -4.95 -10.62 2.99
CA GLY A 116 -5.63 -11.48 2.03
C GLY A 116 -6.90 -10.81 1.53
N SER A 117 -8.06 -11.48 1.69
CA SER A 117 -9.36 -10.94 1.25
C SER A 117 -10.05 -10.05 2.29
N ASP A 118 -9.50 -9.93 3.51
CA ASP A 118 -10.04 -9.07 4.56
C ASP A 118 -9.37 -7.68 4.47
N ASP A 119 -10.11 -6.70 3.93
CA ASP A 119 -9.63 -5.33 3.71
C ASP A 119 -9.55 -4.50 5.00
N MET A 120 -10.06 -5.00 6.13
CA MET A 120 -9.99 -4.30 7.43
C MET A 120 -8.96 -4.93 8.38
N ALA A 121 -8.41 -6.09 8.03
CA ALA A 121 -7.42 -6.76 8.88
C ALA A 121 -6.05 -6.09 8.80
N SER A 122 -5.46 -5.77 9.95
CA SER A 122 -4.15 -5.11 10.06
C SER A 122 -3.19 -5.84 10.98
N ILE A 123 -1.90 -5.55 10.77
CA ILE A 123 -0.80 -5.86 11.69
C ILE A 123 -0.07 -4.55 11.93
N MET A 124 0.19 -4.22 13.20
CA MET A 124 0.91 -3.00 13.57
C MET A 124 2.42 -3.26 13.74
N PRO A 125 3.27 -2.24 13.55
CA PRO A 125 4.71 -2.35 13.78
C PRO A 125 5.08 -2.81 15.20
N TRP A 126 4.24 -2.49 16.19
CA TRP A 126 4.47 -2.78 17.61
C TRP A 126 3.73 -4.02 18.12
N ASP A 127 2.97 -4.72 17.30
CA ASP A 127 2.30 -5.96 17.75
C ASP A 127 3.35 -7.01 18.10
N ASP A 128 3.19 -7.70 19.22
CA ASP A 128 4.05 -8.87 19.49
C ASP A 128 3.83 -9.95 18.42
N VAL A 129 4.87 -10.73 18.12
CA VAL A 129 4.77 -11.81 17.12
C VAL A 129 3.65 -12.81 17.47
N SER A 130 3.39 -13.06 18.75
CA SER A 130 2.26 -13.90 19.18
C SER A 130 0.91 -13.29 18.81
N LEU A 131 0.73 -11.97 18.96
CA LEU A 131 -0.51 -11.28 18.57
C LEU A 131 -0.75 -11.41 17.07
N VAL A 132 0.30 -11.26 16.26
CA VAL A 132 0.20 -11.45 14.81
C VAL A 132 -0.22 -12.88 14.47
N ARG A 133 0.34 -13.89 15.14
CA ARG A 133 -0.03 -15.30 14.92
C ARG A 133 -1.49 -15.60 15.27
N TYR A 134 -2.08 -14.87 16.23
CA TYR A 134 -3.49 -15.01 16.60
C TYR A 134 -4.44 -14.14 15.76
N ASN A 135 -3.92 -13.22 14.95
CA ASN A 135 -4.72 -12.41 14.04
C ASN A 135 -5.48 -13.30 13.04
N VAL A 136 -6.81 -13.16 12.99
CA VAL A 136 -7.69 -14.02 12.18
C VAL A 136 -7.40 -13.84 10.69
N GLY A 137 -7.21 -12.61 10.23
CA GLY A 137 -6.85 -12.29 8.84
C GLY A 137 -5.52 -12.92 8.44
N PHE A 138 -4.47 -12.78 9.28
CA PHE A 138 -3.17 -13.41 9.04
C PHE A 138 -3.26 -14.93 8.97
N ARG A 139 -3.98 -15.57 9.91
CA ARG A 139 -4.16 -17.03 9.88
C ARG A 139 -4.95 -17.50 8.66
N SER A 140 -5.95 -16.72 8.22
CA SER A 140 -6.70 -17.02 6.99
C SER A 140 -5.77 -16.96 5.78
N LEU A 141 -5.01 -15.87 5.67
CA LEU A 141 -4.01 -15.66 4.63
C LEU A 141 -2.98 -16.80 4.55
N CYS A 142 -2.42 -17.24 5.68
CA CYS A 142 -1.46 -18.35 5.70
C CYS A 142 -2.06 -19.69 5.24
N ARG A 143 -3.38 -19.87 5.35
CA ARG A 143 -4.08 -21.07 4.86
C ARG A 143 -4.38 -20.99 3.36
N THR A 144 -4.74 -19.81 2.86
CA THR A 144 -5.23 -19.61 1.49
C THR A 144 -4.14 -19.27 0.49
N SER A 145 -3.02 -18.68 0.91
CA SER A 145 -1.89 -18.35 0.04
C SER A 145 -0.57 -18.96 0.50
N LYS A 146 0.27 -19.25 -0.49
CA LYS A 146 1.66 -19.70 -0.33
C LYS A 146 2.67 -18.60 -0.64
N ALA A 147 2.22 -17.35 -0.80
CA ALA A 147 3.11 -16.22 -1.02
C ALA A 147 4.06 -16.05 0.16
N ARG A 148 5.35 -15.89 -0.13
CA ARG A 148 6.37 -15.65 0.91
C ARG A 148 6.28 -14.22 1.42
N PHE A 149 5.99 -13.29 0.52
CA PHE A 149 5.90 -11.87 0.81
C PHE A 149 4.45 -11.41 0.71
N VAL A 150 4.06 -10.50 1.60
CA VAL A 150 2.73 -9.89 1.62
C VAL A 150 2.95 -8.39 1.68
N LEU A 151 2.48 -7.64 0.68
CA LEU A 151 2.48 -6.19 0.66
C LEU A 151 1.07 -5.69 0.90
N ASN A 152 0.88 -4.88 1.95
CA ASN A 152 -0.41 -4.35 2.34
C ASN A 152 -0.41 -2.86 2.73
N GLY A 153 -1.58 -2.31 3.03
CA GLY A 153 -1.82 -0.93 3.45
C GLY A 153 -2.72 -0.89 4.68
N HIS A 154 -3.81 -0.12 4.63
CA HIS A 154 -4.88 0.01 5.63
C HIS A 154 -4.47 0.67 6.96
N SER A 155 -3.34 0.24 7.55
CA SER A 155 -2.89 0.75 8.85
C SER A 155 -2.19 2.10 8.76
N HIS A 156 -1.78 2.51 7.55
CA HIS A 156 -0.97 3.69 7.26
C HIS A 156 0.43 3.66 7.93
N ARG A 157 0.85 2.50 8.47
CA ARG A 157 2.10 2.34 9.21
C ARG A 157 3.10 1.51 8.42
N ARG A 158 4.06 2.18 7.77
CA ARG A 158 5.19 1.51 7.10
C ARG A 158 5.85 0.48 8.01
N MET A 159 6.11 -0.70 7.47
CA MET A 159 6.56 -1.83 8.27
C MET A 159 7.19 -2.91 7.37
N VAL A 160 8.20 -3.61 7.88
CA VAL A 160 8.66 -4.92 7.38
C VAL A 160 8.73 -5.85 8.58
N ARG A 161 8.09 -7.03 8.50
CA ARG A 161 8.10 -8.01 9.59
C ARG A 161 8.15 -9.43 9.07
N ALA A 162 9.15 -10.18 9.53
CA ALA A 162 9.16 -11.63 9.43
C ALA A 162 8.22 -12.23 10.49
N VAL A 163 7.25 -13.03 10.05
CA VAL A 163 6.33 -13.77 10.91
C VAL A 163 6.18 -15.17 10.35
N GLU A 164 6.68 -16.17 11.09
CA GLU A 164 6.75 -17.56 10.61
C GLU A 164 7.56 -17.67 9.31
N ASP A 165 6.97 -18.18 8.23
CA ASP A 165 7.57 -18.29 6.89
C ASP A 165 7.14 -17.16 5.95
N ARG A 166 6.60 -16.06 6.51
CA ARG A 166 6.10 -14.90 5.78
C ARG A 166 6.90 -13.65 6.12
N VAL A 167 7.00 -12.75 5.15
CA VAL A 167 7.46 -11.37 5.33
C VAL A 167 6.31 -10.45 4.97
N VAL A 168 5.77 -9.74 5.97
CA VAL A 168 4.68 -8.77 5.82
C VAL A 168 5.28 -7.38 5.72
N ILE A 169 4.97 -6.68 4.64
CA ILE A 169 5.43 -5.35 4.31
C ILE A 169 4.19 -4.45 4.25
N ASN A 170 4.16 -3.39 5.04
CA ASN A 170 3.13 -2.38 4.94
C ASN A 170 3.68 -1.19 4.15
N ALA A 171 2.96 -0.78 3.12
CA ALA A 171 3.32 0.27 2.19
C ALA A 171 3.32 1.68 2.81
N GLY A 172 2.77 1.84 4.02
CA GLY A 172 2.51 3.15 4.60
C GLY A 172 1.34 3.82 3.89
N THR A 173 1.37 5.15 3.79
CA THR A 173 0.30 5.96 3.17
C THR A 173 0.92 7.14 2.42
N LEU A 174 0.21 7.72 1.44
CA LEU A 174 0.54 9.05 0.91
C LEU A 174 -0.24 10.18 1.61
N CYS A 175 -1.20 9.85 2.46
CA CYS A 175 -2.05 10.81 3.16
C CYS A 175 -1.23 11.77 4.04
N ARG A 176 -1.44 13.07 3.83
CA ARG A 176 -0.70 14.15 4.51
C ARG A 176 -0.89 14.20 6.03
N ASP A 177 -1.96 13.61 6.54
CA ASP A 177 -2.31 13.64 7.96
C ASP A 177 -1.59 12.55 8.78
N HIS A 178 -0.70 11.80 8.13
CA HIS A 178 0.10 10.72 8.73
C HIS A 178 1.61 10.93 8.47
N ASP A 179 2.36 9.83 8.30
CA ASP A 179 3.78 9.81 7.96
C ASP A 179 3.94 9.43 6.46
N PRO A 180 3.64 10.35 5.52
CA PRO A 180 3.52 10.03 4.09
C PRO A 180 4.81 9.45 3.50
N SER A 181 4.70 8.34 2.78
CA SER A 181 5.84 7.65 2.18
C SER A 181 5.45 6.73 1.02
N PHE A 182 6.45 6.38 0.22
CA PHE A 182 6.38 5.36 -0.83
C PHE A 182 7.69 4.56 -0.80
N GLY A 183 7.78 3.47 -1.57
CA GLY A 183 8.99 2.68 -1.53
C GLY A 183 9.13 1.67 -2.66
N LEU A 184 10.22 0.92 -2.61
CA LEU A 184 10.45 -0.23 -3.47
C LEU A 184 10.97 -1.40 -2.65
N ILE A 185 10.59 -2.60 -3.09
CA ILE A 185 11.13 -3.86 -2.59
C ILE A 185 12.17 -4.34 -3.61
N ASP A 186 13.43 -4.44 -3.18
CA ASP A 186 14.50 -5.01 -3.99
C ASP A 186 14.80 -6.44 -3.53
N PHE A 187 14.27 -7.41 -4.25
CA PHE A 187 14.46 -8.83 -3.95
C PHE A 187 15.88 -9.32 -4.28
N GLN A 188 16.66 -8.56 -5.06
CA GLN A 188 18.05 -8.91 -5.38
C GLN A 188 19.01 -8.44 -4.29
N ALA A 189 18.74 -7.26 -3.72
CA ALA A 189 19.49 -6.72 -2.57
C ALA A 189 18.90 -7.14 -1.21
N GLU A 190 17.77 -7.85 -1.21
CA GLU A 190 17.05 -8.34 -0.03
C GLU A 190 16.65 -7.24 0.96
N ASN A 191 16.23 -6.08 0.46
CA ASN A 191 15.86 -4.93 1.28
C ASN A 191 14.64 -4.18 0.73
N VAL A 192 14.07 -3.35 1.61
CA VAL A 192 12.97 -2.43 1.32
C VAL A 192 13.50 -1.03 1.48
N HIS A 193 13.41 -0.24 0.41
CA HIS A 193 13.77 1.17 0.39
C HIS A 193 12.49 2.00 0.54
N VAL A 194 12.57 3.06 1.33
CA VAL A 194 11.43 3.93 1.62
C VAL A 194 11.86 5.38 1.49
N TRP A 195 11.04 6.17 0.80
CA TRP A 195 11.16 7.62 0.76
C TRP A 195 10.03 8.23 1.60
N ALA A 196 10.41 9.02 2.58
CA ALA A 196 9.48 9.75 3.44
C ALA A 196 9.33 11.19 2.94
N PHE A 197 8.10 11.65 2.86
CA PHE A 197 7.79 13.05 2.54
C PHE A 197 7.89 13.94 3.78
N GLU A 198 8.40 15.13 3.56
CA GLU A 198 8.35 16.26 4.48
C GLU A 198 7.07 17.09 4.25
N PRO A 199 6.70 17.97 5.20
CA PRO A 199 5.52 18.83 5.05
C PRO A 199 5.55 19.75 3.81
N ASP A 200 6.73 20.09 3.30
CA ASP A 200 6.95 20.94 2.13
C ASP A 200 6.95 20.16 0.79
N LEU A 201 6.57 18.88 0.81
CA LEU A 201 6.59 17.93 -0.32
C LEU A 201 7.98 17.51 -0.79
N SER A 202 9.06 17.99 -0.19
CA SER A 202 10.36 17.36 -0.37
C SER A 202 10.34 15.95 0.22
N TYR A 203 11.24 15.08 -0.23
CA TYR A 203 11.34 13.72 0.29
C TYR A 203 12.80 13.29 0.41
N HIS A 204 13.05 12.38 1.34
CA HIS A 204 14.36 11.80 1.58
C HIS A 204 14.23 10.29 1.76
N GLU A 205 15.28 9.57 1.38
CA GLU A 205 15.35 8.13 1.62
C GLU A 205 15.67 7.89 3.11
N VAL A 206 14.88 7.03 3.77
CA VAL A 206 15.21 6.53 5.11
C VAL A 206 16.09 5.28 4.99
N PRO A 207 16.86 4.90 6.02
CA PRO A 207 17.71 3.72 5.96
C PRO A 207 16.95 2.48 5.48
N PRO A 208 17.45 1.76 4.44
CA PRO A 208 16.79 0.56 3.93
C PRO A 208 16.62 -0.51 5.01
N VAL A 209 15.52 -1.24 4.94
CA VAL A 209 15.19 -2.31 5.90
C VAL A 209 15.40 -3.68 5.26
N PRO A 210 16.19 -4.59 5.84
CA PRO A 210 16.32 -5.95 5.33
C PRO A 210 14.98 -6.71 5.29
N LEU A 211 14.79 -7.60 4.32
CA LEU A 211 13.57 -8.42 4.21
C LEU A 211 13.49 -9.55 5.23
N ASP A 212 14.62 -9.97 5.79
CA ASP A 212 14.75 -11.05 6.77
C ASP A 212 14.80 -10.57 8.23
N GLU A 213 15.01 -9.26 8.45
CA GLU A 213 14.98 -8.64 9.77
C GLU A 213 13.71 -7.81 9.97
N PRO A 214 13.04 -7.90 11.14
CA PRO A 214 11.93 -7.00 11.43
C PRO A 214 12.43 -5.55 11.46
N SER A 215 11.66 -4.62 10.87
CA SER A 215 11.91 -3.19 11.02
C SER A 215 12.08 -2.84 12.51
N PRO A 216 13.00 -1.92 12.85
CA PRO A 216 13.02 -1.32 14.17
C PRO A 216 11.61 -0.79 14.47
N VAL A 217 11.03 -1.17 15.61
CA VAL A 217 9.66 -0.76 15.99
C VAL A 217 9.60 0.77 15.96
N THR A 218 8.91 1.33 14.96
CA THR A 218 8.62 2.75 14.93
C THR A 218 7.69 3.05 16.10
N ARG A 219 8.07 4.01 16.94
CA ARG A 219 7.37 4.36 18.19
C ARG A 219 5.85 4.40 17.98
N ARG A 220 5.11 3.88 18.96
CA ARG A 220 3.67 4.12 19.09
C ARG A 220 3.45 5.64 19.20
N THR A 221 3.12 6.30 18.10
CA THR A 221 2.63 7.69 18.17
C THR A 221 1.29 7.63 18.89
N LYS A 222 1.16 8.49 19.92
CA LYS A 222 -0.03 8.56 20.77
C LYS A 222 -1.21 9.16 20.01
#